data_AF-A0A4Q6BP29-F1
#
_entry.id   AF-A0A4Q6BP29-F1
#
_cell.length_a   1.000
_cell.length_b   1.000
_cell.length_c   1.000
_cell.angle_alpha   90.00
_cell.angle_beta   90.00
_cell.angle_gamma   90.00
#
_symmetry.space_group_name_H-M   'P 1'
#
loop_
_entity.id
_entity.type
_entity.pdbx_description
1 polymer ?
#
loop_
_entity_poly.entity_id
_entity_poly.type
_entity_poly.pdbx_seq_one_letter_code
_entity_poly.pdbx_strand_id
1 'polypeptide(L)'
;LPIPMLIVAGYILYRMFRTTWLALDRESDSLRLAPAAGEPQPDPTARTWDSRPMVALIIVATVLMFHEYYGARFYFDTTIRPLLRAWAEAHVSEANPDPLGLVKYDELYGHGYWAFTRVFGYVLPVGIWLLAYRKDSILDMGLRGRGFFAHVKLYALFLVVVAGAMVVVARAPDFGTYYPFYKLATRSWYDLILWECMYFAQFFALELFFRGWLLGALRPRMGSAAIFVMAVPYCMIHFGKPYLEVSGAILAGIALGSLAMKTKSIYQGFLLHITIALSMDLLALSHRGVLPKIFWP
;
A
#
# COMPACT_ATOMS: atom_id res chain seq x y z
N LEU A 1 20.88 10.82 -11.22
CA LEU A 1 20.81 11.89 -10.19
C LEU A 1 20.41 11.45 -8.77
N PRO A 2 19.64 10.37 -8.50
CA PRO A 2 19.19 10.10 -7.12
C PRO A 2 20.08 9.15 -6.31
N ILE A 3 21.01 8.36 -6.87
CA ILE A 3 21.79 7.40 -6.06
C ILE A 3 22.59 8.09 -4.94
N PRO A 4 23.35 9.18 -5.19
CA PRO A 4 24.01 9.91 -4.10
C PRO A 4 23.01 10.47 -3.08
N MET A 5 21.84 10.95 -3.53
CA MET A 5 20.79 11.45 -2.64
C MET A 5 20.18 10.32 -1.79
N LEU A 6 20.00 9.13 -2.35
CA LEU A 6 19.52 7.95 -1.64
C LEU A 6 20.51 7.52 -0.55
N ILE A 7 21.82 7.60 -0.82
CA ILE A 7 22.86 7.31 0.18
C ILE A 7 22.78 8.32 1.33
N VAL A 8 22.73 9.62 1.02
CA VAL A 8 22.62 10.68 2.03
C VAL A 8 21.33 10.55 2.83
N ALA A 9 20.19 10.36 2.17
CA ALA A 9 18.90 10.17 2.82
C ALA A 9 18.88 8.87 3.66
N GLY A 10 19.47 7.79 3.18
CA GLY A 10 19.63 6.55 3.92
C GLY A 10 20.45 6.73 5.19
N TYR A 11 21.54 7.50 5.13
CA TYR A 11 22.32 7.86 6.32
C TYR A 11 21.52 8.70 7.31
N ILE A 12 20.73 9.67 6.84
CA ILE A 12 19.83 10.47 7.68
C ILE A 12 18.80 9.56 8.37
N LEU A 13 18.17 8.63 7.64
CA LEU A 13 17.22 7.66 8.20
C LEU A 13 17.89 6.77 9.25
N TYR A 14 19.09 6.27 8.98
CA TYR A 14 19.86 5.52 9.98
C TYR A 14 20.08 6.35 11.26
N ARG A 15 20.52 7.61 11.13
CA ARG A 15 20.73 8.49 12.29
C ARG A 15 19.44 8.73 13.08
N MET A 16 18.31 8.87 12.39
CA MET A 16 17.00 9.09 12.99
C MET A 16 16.45 7.84 13.70
N PHE A 17 16.63 6.65 13.12
CA PHE A 17 15.96 5.42 13.57
C PHE A 17 16.87 4.37 14.22
N ARG A 18 18.20 4.54 14.26
CA ARG A 18 19.14 3.55 14.84
C ARG A 18 18.76 3.05 16.24
N THR A 19 18.25 3.93 17.10
CA THR A 19 17.81 3.55 18.46
C THR A 19 16.53 2.73 18.44
N THR A 20 15.64 3.02 17.49
CA THR A 20 14.41 2.26 17.26
C THR A 20 14.76 0.88 16.72
N TRP A 21 15.65 0.79 15.73
CA TRP A 21 16.09 -0.48 15.16
C TRP A 21 16.77 -1.37 16.20
N LEU A 22 17.68 -0.82 16.99
CA LEU A 22 18.33 -1.55 18.07
C LEU A 22 17.32 -2.07 19.11
N ALA A 23 16.28 -1.29 19.43
CA ALA A 23 15.23 -1.72 20.34
C ALA A 23 14.40 -2.88 19.76
N LEU A 24 14.08 -2.83 18.46
CA LEU A 24 13.36 -3.90 17.76
C LEU A 24 14.18 -5.19 17.70
N ASP A 25 15.50 -5.10 17.51
CA ASP A 25 16.39 -6.27 17.49
C ASP A 25 16.45 -6.92 18.88
N ARG A 26 16.62 -6.12 19.94
CA ARG A 26 16.59 -6.62 21.33
C ARG A 26 15.27 -7.29 21.69
N GLU A 27 14.15 -6.70 21.25
CA GLU A 27 12.82 -7.30 21.43
C GLU A 27 12.70 -8.64 20.70
N SER A 28 13.14 -8.70 19.43
CA SER A 28 13.14 -9.94 18.65
C SER A 28 14.00 -11.02 19.31
N ASP A 29 15.19 -10.67 19.81
CA ASP A 29 16.05 -11.62 20.51
C ASP A 29 15.39 -12.13 21.80
N SER A 30 14.73 -11.25 22.57
CA SER A 30 13.99 -11.66 23.75
C SER A 30 12.84 -12.63 23.41
N LEU A 31 12.13 -12.40 22.29
CA LEU A 31 11.03 -13.25 21.83
C LEU A 31 11.53 -14.60 21.29
N ARG A 32 12.75 -14.65 20.72
CA ARG A 32 13.38 -15.89 20.27
C ARG A 32 13.87 -16.76 21.43
N LEU A 33 14.33 -16.14 22.51
CA LEU A 33 14.88 -16.80 23.69
C LEU A 33 13.82 -17.08 24.77
N ALA A 34 12.63 -16.48 24.68
CA ALA A 34 11.55 -16.70 25.62
C ALA A 34 11.06 -18.17 25.58
N PRO A 35 10.97 -18.85 26.73
CA PRO A 35 10.29 -20.15 26.81
C PRO A 35 8.84 -20.02 26.37
N ALA A 36 8.27 -21.07 25.75
CA ALA A 36 6.82 -21.15 25.64
C ALA A 36 6.22 -21.13 27.06
N ALA A 37 5.12 -20.40 27.26
CA ALA A 37 4.53 -20.23 28.59
C ALA A 37 4.21 -21.59 29.23
N GLY A 38 4.90 -21.92 30.33
CA GLY A 38 4.75 -23.18 31.07
C GLY A 38 5.79 -24.26 30.76
N GLU A 39 6.73 -24.02 29.83
CA GLU A 39 7.81 -24.96 29.51
C GLU A 39 9.12 -24.61 30.24
N PRO A 40 9.94 -25.62 30.62
CA PRO A 40 11.30 -25.39 31.10
C PRO A 40 12.09 -24.53 30.12
N GLN A 41 13.10 -23.82 30.64
CA GLN A 41 13.97 -23.00 29.80
C GLN A 41 14.46 -23.82 28.60
N PRO A 42 14.13 -23.42 27.36
CA PRO A 42 14.37 -24.25 26.19
C PRO A 42 15.87 -24.52 26.09
N ASP A 43 16.22 -25.77 25.78
CA ASP A 43 17.60 -26.14 25.50
C ASP A 43 18.15 -25.16 24.44
N PRO A 44 19.20 -24.39 24.72
CA PRO A 44 19.75 -23.41 23.78
C PRO A 44 20.25 -24.04 22.48
N THR A 45 20.38 -25.37 22.42
CA THR A 45 20.71 -26.14 21.22
C THR A 45 19.49 -26.65 20.44
N ALA A 46 18.30 -26.69 21.07
CA ALA A 46 17.05 -27.08 20.43
C ALA A 46 16.47 -25.91 19.62
N ARG A 47 16.92 -25.75 18.36
CA ARG A 47 16.28 -24.83 17.41
C ARG A 47 14.89 -25.34 17.06
N THR A 48 13.86 -24.76 17.66
CA THR A 48 12.50 -24.88 17.13
C THR A 48 12.37 -24.04 15.86
N TRP A 49 11.93 -24.67 14.78
CA TRP A 49 11.75 -24.01 13.49
C TRP A 49 10.46 -23.18 13.49
N ASP A 50 10.57 -21.86 13.35
CA ASP A 50 9.41 -20.98 13.15
C ASP A 50 9.19 -20.72 11.67
N SER A 51 8.14 -21.33 11.11
CA SER A 51 7.78 -21.19 9.69
C SER A 51 7.10 -19.86 9.36
N ARG A 52 6.67 -19.06 10.36
CA ARG A 52 5.90 -17.83 10.15
C ARG A 52 6.53 -16.87 9.14
N PRO A 53 7.83 -16.54 9.21
CA PRO A 53 8.44 -15.66 8.22
C PRO A 53 8.36 -16.21 6.79
N MET A 54 8.54 -17.51 6.62
CA MET A 54 8.47 -18.15 5.30
C MET A 54 7.06 -18.14 4.75
N VAL A 55 6.07 -18.50 5.59
CA VAL A 55 4.66 -18.45 5.21
C VAL A 55 4.27 -17.03 4.82
N ALA A 56 4.67 -16.01 5.60
CA ALA A 56 4.39 -14.62 5.29
C ALA A 56 5.01 -14.19 3.94
N LEU A 57 6.27 -14.55 3.68
CA LEU A 57 6.94 -14.21 2.43
C LEU A 57 6.36 -14.94 1.21
N ILE A 58 5.96 -16.21 1.37
CA ILE A 58 5.25 -16.97 0.33
C ILE A 58 3.90 -16.32 0.02
N ILE A 59 3.15 -15.91 1.04
CA ILE A 59 1.90 -15.16 0.87
C ILE A 59 2.15 -13.87 0.10
N VAL A 60 3.17 -13.08 0.48
CA VAL A 60 3.54 -11.84 -0.25
C VAL A 60 3.83 -12.14 -1.72
N ALA A 61 4.69 -13.11 -2.00
CA ALA A 61 5.03 -13.48 -3.38
C ALA A 61 3.79 -13.91 -4.18
N THR A 62 2.92 -14.71 -3.56
CA THR A 62 1.68 -15.20 -4.17
C THR A 62 0.73 -14.04 -4.47
N VAL A 63 0.46 -13.18 -3.49
CA VAL A 63 -0.44 -12.02 -3.66
C VAL A 63 0.07 -11.09 -4.77
N LEU A 64 1.37 -10.79 -4.78
CA LEU A 64 1.95 -9.92 -5.80
C LEU A 64 1.92 -10.55 -7.20
N MET A 65 2.17 -11.86 -7.30
CA MET A 65 1.96 -12.60 -8.55
C MET A 65 0.51 -12.52 -9.02
N PHE A 66 -0.47 -12.79 -8.14
CA PHE A 66 -1.88 -12.71 -8.52
C PHE A 66 -2.29 -11.31 -8.96
N HIS A 67 -1.81 -10.30 -8.27
CA HIS A 67 -2.01 -8.91 -8.62
C HIS A 67 -1.45 -8.54 -10.00
N GLU A 68 -0.30 -9.08 -10.37
CA GLU A 68 0.34 -8.82 -11.66
C GLU A 68 -0.39 -9.53 -12.81
N TYR A 69 -0.68 -10.82 -12.64
CA TYR A 69 -1.22 -11.64 -13.73
C TYR A 69 -2.74 -11.54 -13.87
N TYR A 70 -3.47 -11.36 -12.77
CA TYR A 70 -4.92 -11.38 -12.75
C TYR A 70 -5.52 -10.04 -12.30
N GLY A 71 -4.85 -9.31 -11.41
CA GLY A 71 -5.33 -8.01 -10.91
C GLY A 71 -5.02 -6.80 -11.81
N ALA A 72 -4.29 -7.00 -12.91
CA ALA A 72 -3.89 -5.92 -13.81
C ALA A 72 -4.98 -5.57 -14.83
N ARG A 73 -4.87 -4.35 -15.40
CA ARG A 73 -5.80 -3.85 -16.42
C ARG A 73 -5.86 -4.76 -17.66
N PHE A 74 -4.74 -5.37 -18.02
CA PHE A 74 -4.68 -6.34 -19.13
C PHE A 74 -5.67 -7.48 -18.95
N TYR A 75 -5.69 -8.13 -17.78
CA TYR A 75 -6.63 -9.24 -17.51
C TYR A 75 -8.09 -8.77 -17.50
N PHE A 76 -8.36 -7.57 -17.00
CA PHE A 76 -9.69 -6.97 -17.12
C PHE A 76 -10.10 -6.84 -18.59
N ASP A 77 -9.25 -6.24 -19.43
CA ASP A 77 -9.59 -5.97 -20.83
C ASP A 77 -9.75 -7.26 -21.65
N THR A 78 -8.95 -8.30 -21.40
CA THR A 78 -8.98 -9.56 -22.16
C THR A 78 -9.99 -10.58 -21.66
N THR A 79 -10.35 -10.53 -20.38
CA THR A 79 -11.14 -11.60 -19.75
C THR A 79 -12.42 -11.06 -19.14
N ILE A 80 -12.35 -10.03 -18.29
CA ILE A 80 -13.51 -9.56 -17.54
C ILE A 80 -14.44 -8.70 -18.41
N ARG A 81 -13.90 -7.75 -19.17
CA ARG A 81 -14.66 -6.85 -20.05
C ARG A 81 -15.49 -7.64 -21.09
N PRO A 82 -14.95 -8.66 -21.80
CA PRO A 82 -15.76 -9.46 -22.71
C PRO A 82 -16.93 -10.17 -22.03
N LEU A 83 -16.75 -10.67 -20.80
CA LEU A 83 -17.84 -11.28 -20.04
C LEU A 83 -18.92 -10.25 -19.66
N LEU A 84 -18.52 -9.05 -19.24
CA LEU A 84 -19.46 -7.96 -18.96
C LEU A 84 -20.23 -7.55 -20.22
N ARG A 85 -19.55 -7.47 -21.37
CA ARG A 85 -20.19 -7.15 -22.66
C ARG A 85 -21.16 -8.23 -23.12
N ALA A 86 -20.76 -9.49 -23.08
CA ALA A 86 -21.63 -10.61 -23.44
C ALA A 86 -22.87 -10.66 -22.53
N TRP A 87 -22.70 -10.39 -21.24
CA TRP A 87 -23.83 -10.27 -20.32
C TRP A 87 -24.72 -9.08 -20.70
N ALA A 88 -24.14 -7.90 -20.95
CA ALA A 88 -24.90 -6.70 -21.32
C ALA A 88 -25.73 -6.94 -22.59
N GLU A 89 -25.11 -7.48 -23.64
CA GLU A 89 -25.74 -7.81 -24.92
C GLU A 89 -26.91 -8.78 -24.75
N ALA A 90 -26.78 -9.79 -23.87
CA ALA A 90 -27.85 -10.73 -23.57
C ALA A 90 -29.04 -10.11 -22.82
N HIS A 91 -28.87 -8.93 -22.21
CA HIS A 91 -29.88 -8.24 -21.40
C HIS A 91 -30.31 -6.88 -21.97
N VAL A 92 -29.89 -6.54 -23.20
CA VAL A 92 -30.37 -5.36 -23.91
C VAL A 92 -31.86 -5.51 -24.22
N SER A 93 -32.61 -4.44 -23.97
CA SER A 93 -34.02 -4.32 -24.37
C SER A 93 -34.32 -2.89 -24.80
N GLU A 94 -35.43 -2.65 -25.48
CA GLU A 94 -35.86 -1.29 -25.83
C GLU A 94 -36.00 -0.38 -24.59
N ALA A 95 -36.45 -0.94 -23.46
CA ALA A 95 -36.59 -0.22 -22.20
C ALA A 95 -35.25 0.02 -21.47
N ASN A 96 -34.22 -0.79 -21.75
CA ASN A 96 -32.91 -0.69 -21.14
C ASN A 96 -31.80 -1.05 -22.16
N PRO A 97 -31.38 -0.08 -22.98
CA PRO A 97 -30.44 -0.32 -24.07
C PRO A 97 -28.98 -0.50 -23.62
N ASP A 98 -28.65 -0.10 -22.38
CA ASP A 98 -27.31 -0.27 -21.79
C ASP A 98 -27.44 -0.69 -20.31
N PRO A 99 -27.76 -1.97 -20.05
CA PRO A 99 -28.12 -2.44 -18.71
C PRO A 99 -27.00 -2.34 -17.67
N LEU A 100 -25.73 -2.26 -18.13
CA LEU A 100 -24.57 -2.05 -17.27
C LEU A 100 -23.99 -0.64 -17.38
N GLY A 101 -24.56 0.23 -18.21
CA GLY A 101 -23.97 1.55 -18.46
C GLY A 101 -22.56 1.48 -19.06
N LEU A 102 -22.20 0.42 -19.79
CA LEU A 102 -20.85 0.20 -20.30
C LEU A 102 -20.42 1.29 -21.28
N VAL A 103 -21.35 1.90 -22.02
CA VAL A 103 -21.03 3.04 -22.90
C VAL A 103 -20.41 4.18 -22.10
N LYS A 104 -20.86 4.38 -20.86
CA LYS A 104 -20.44 5.47 -20.00
C LYS A 104 -19.38 5.07 -18.97
N TYR A 105 -19.43 3.85 -18.44
CA TYR A 105 -18.68 3.45 -17.25
C TYR A 105 -17.66 2.33 -17.49
N ASP A 106 -17.42 1.87 -18.73
CA ASP A 106 -16.45 0.79 -19.02
C ASP A 106 -15.04 1.03 -18.43
N GLU A 107 -14.51 2.25 -18.54
CA GLU A 107 -13.23 2.63 -17.92
C GLU A 107 -13.27 2.56 -16.38
N LEU A 108 -14.40 2.98 -15.79
CA LEU A 108 -14.60 2.94 -14.35
C LEU A 108 -14.68 1.50 -13.83
N TYR A 109 -15.29 0.58 -14.59
CA TYR A 109 -15.27 -0.85 -14.26
C TYR A 109 -13.85 -1.41 -14.24
N GLY A 110 -12.99 -1.01 -15.18
CA GLY A 110 -11.58 -1.42 -15.18
C GLY A 110 -10.83 -0.95 -13.93
N HIS A 111 -11.03 0.29 -13.50
CA HIS A 111 -10.45 0.81 -12.26
C HIS A 111 -11.07 0.21 -11.00
N GLY A 112 -12.38 -0.06 -11.02
CA GLY A 112 -13.08 -0.77 -9.95
C GLY A 112 -12.55 -2.18 -9.78
N TYR A 113 -12.32 -2.91 -10.88
CA TYR A 113 -11.70 -4.23 -10.86
C TYR A 113 -10.28 -4.19 -10.30
N TRP A 114 -9.47 -3.23 -10.75
CA TRP A 114 -8.12 -3.05 -10.21
C TRP A 114 -8.17 -2.76 -8.69
N ALA A 115 -8.98 -1.79 -8.25
CA ALA A 115 -9.08 -1.46 -6.83
C ALA A 115 -9.61 -2.66 -6.01
N PHE A 116 -10.63 -3.35 -6.51
CA PHE A 116 -11.18 -4.56 -5.90
C PHE A 116 -10.11 -5.62 -5.71
N THR A 117 -9.38 -5.97 -6.76
CA THR A 117 -8.35 -7.02 -6.68
C THR A 117 -7.24 -6.65 -5.71
N ARG A 118 -6.82 -5.37 -5.64
CA ARG A 118 -5.84 -4.91 -4.65
C ARG A 118 -6.36 -4.96 -3.22
N VAL A 119 -7.57 -4.47 -2.97
CA VAL A 119 -8.17 -4.49 -1.64
C VAL A 119 -8.33 -5.92 -1.16
N PHE A 120 -8.96 -6.78 -1.96
CA PHE A 120 -9.19 -8.17 -1.58
C PHE A 120 -7.89 -8.97 -1.50
N GLY A 121 -6.99 -8.82 -2.47
CA GLY A 121 -5.72 -9.53 -2.51
C GLY A 121 -4.80 -9.18 -1.33
N TYR A 122 -4.93 -7.97 -0.77
CA TYR A 122 -4.23 -7.60 0.47
C TYR A 122 -4.99 -7.99 1.74
N VAL A 123 -6.30 -7.76 1.83
CA VAL A 123 -7.06 -7.99 3.09
C VAL A 123 -7.34 -9.47 3.34
N LEU A 124 -7.69 -10.24 2.31
CA LEU A 124 -8.01 -11.66 2.42
C LEU A 124 -6.90 -12.50 3.07
N PRO A 125 -5.63 -12.44 2.63
CA PRO A 125 -4.56 -13.21 3.27
C PRO A 125 -4.29 -12.79 4.72
N VAL A 126 -4.49 -11.52 5.07
CA VAL A 126 -4.40 -11.05 6.47
C VAL A 126 -5.52 -11.69 7.29
N GLY A 127 -6.75 -11.74 6.77
CA GLY A 127 -7.87 -12.43 7.40
C GLY A 127 -7.58 -13.92 7.62
N ILE A 128 -7.11 -14.62 6.58
CA ILE A 128 -6.72 -16.03 6.65
C ILE A 128 -5.60 -16.25 7.67
N TRP A 129 -4.60 -15.37 7.71
CA TRP A 129 -3.52 -15.44 8.69
C TRP A 129 -4.06 -15.36 10.13
N LEU A 130 -4.96 -14.41 10.43
CA LEU A 130 -5.52 -14.27 11.76
C LEU A 130 -6.37 -15.48 12.18
N LEU A 131 -7.00 -16.17 11.21
CA LEU A 131 -7.70 -17.43 11.47
C LEU A 131 -6.73 -18.57 11.79
N ALA A 132 -5.60 -18.65 11.07
CA ALA A 132 -4.57 -19.67 11.29
C ALA A 132 -3.75 -19.43 12.56
N TYR A 133 -3.46 -18.17 12.87
CA TYR A 133 -2.59 -17.73 13.97
C TYR A 133 -3.38 -16.91 15.00
N ARG A 134 -4.35 -17.55 15.66
CA ARG A 134 -5.35 -16.89 16.54
C ARG A 134 -4.79 -16.10 17.73
N LYS A 135 -3.51 -16.28 18.08
CA LYS A 135 -2.82 -15.50 19.12
C LYS A 135 -2.36 -14.13 18.63
N ASP A 136 -2.26 -13.95 17.32
CA ASP A 136 -1.89 -12.69 16.71
C ASP A 136 -3.09 -11.75 16.73
N SER A 137 -2.84 -10.47 16.98
CA SER A 137 -3.87 -9.44 17.04
C SER A 137 -3.70 -8.45 15.90
N ILE A 138 -4.81 -8.17 15.19
CA ILE A 138 -4.82 -7.15 14.13
C ILE A 138 -4.48 -5.75 14.66
N LEU A 139 -4.76 -5.50 15.94
CA LEU A 139 -4.35 -4.27 16.60
C LEU A 139 -2.83 -4.18 16.70
N ASP A 140 -2.16 -5.27 17.08
CA ASP A 140 -0.70 -5.34 17.12
C ASP A 140 -0.05 -5.34 15.73
N MET A 141 -0.81 -5.76 14.72
CA MET A 141 -0.47 -5.67 13.29
C MET A 141 -0.92 -4.35 12.67
N GLY A 142 -0.81 -3.23 13.39
CA GLY A 142 -0.89 -1.91 12.76
C GLY A 142 -2.19 -1.14 12.97
N LEU A 143 -3.21 -1.70 13.62
CA LEU A 143 -4.47 -0.98 13.88
C LEU A 143 -4.55 -0.31 15.26
N ARG A 144 -3.44 -0.24 16.03
CA ARG A 144 -3.43 0.57 17.26
C ARG A 144 -3.47 2.06 16.91
N GLY A 145 -4.43 2.77 17.49
CA GLY A 145 -4.50 4.25 17.41
C GLY A 145 -3.54 4.97 18.38
N ARG A 146 -3.02 4.27 19.40
CA ARG A 146 -2.06 4.83 20.36
C ARG A 146 -0.72 5.08 19.66
N GLY A 147 -0.18 6.30 19.79
CA GLY A 147 1.09 6.69 19.20
C GLY A 147 0.99 7.48 17.89
N PHE A 148 -0.22 7.58 17.30
CA PHE A 148 -0.46 8.40 16.10
C PHE A 148 -0.04 9.86 16.31
N PHE A 149 -0.50 10.48 17.40
CA PHE A 149 -0.16 11.88 17.73
C PHE A 149 1.25 12.05 18.32
N ALA A 150 1.84 10.99 18.89
CA ALA A 150 3.16 11.06 19.53
C ALA A 150 4.29 11.39 18.54
N HIS A 151 4.05 11.14 17.25
CA HIS A 151 5.01 11.39 16.18
C HIS A 151 4.46 12.30 15.07
N VAL A 152 3.47 13.13 15.39
CA VAL A 152 2.85 14.05 14.42
C VAL A 152 3.88 15.02 13.79
N LYS A 153 4.90 15.45 14.54
CA LYS A 153 5.99 16.29 14.02
C LYS A 153 6.80 15.58 12.92
N LEU A 154 7.04 14.29 13.11
CA LEU A 154 7.75 13.48 12.14
C LEU A 154 6.89 13.18 10.91
N TYR A 155 5.59 12.94 11.13
CA TYR A 155 4.61 12.86 10.05
C TYR A 155 4.56 14.15 9.23
N ALA A 156 4.46 15.31 9.89
CA ALA A 156 4.46 16.62 9.23
C ALA A 156 5.77 16.86 8.44
N LEU A 157 6.92 16.45 8.99
CA LEU A 157 8.19 16.50 8.27
C LEU A 157 8.15 15.64 7.00
N PHE A 158 7.70 14.38 7.08
CA PHE A 158 7.56 13.53 5.89
C PHE A 158 6.59 14.12 4.89
N LEU A 159 5.45 14.65 5.34
CA LEU A 159 4.48 15.29 4.49
C LEU A 159 5.08 16.50 3.76
N VAL A 160 5.81 17.38 4.45
CA VAL A 160 6.48 18.53 3.84
C VAL A 160 7.55 18.09 2.83
N VAL A 161 8.38 17.11 3.19
CA VAL A 161 9.43 16.60 2.29
C VAL A 161 8.82 15.99 1.04
N VAL A 162 7.80 15.14 1.19
CA VAL A 162 7.18 14.47 0.04
C VAL A 162 6.35 15.46 -0.77
N ALA A 163 5.59 16.37 -0.15
CA ALA A 163 4.87 17.42 -0.87
C ALA A 163 5.84 18.31 -1.67
N GLY A 164 6.98 18.68 -1.08
CA GLY A 164 8.04 19.42 -1.78
C GLY A 164 8.59 18.65 -2.98
N ALA A 165 8.85 17.35 -2.82
CA ALA A 165 9.24 16.48 -3.93
C ALA A 165 8.14 16.39 -5.00
N MET A 166 6.86 16.36 -4.60
CA MET A 166 5.73 16.31 -5.52
C MET A 166 5.57 17.59 -6.33
N VAL A 167 5.87 18.77 -5.77
CA VAL A 167 5.89 20.02 -6.55
C VAL A 167 6.94 19.97 -7.66
N VAL A 168 8.07 19.31 -7.42
CA VAL A 168 9.11 19.09 -8.44
C VAL A 168 8.63 18.08 -9.49
N VAL A 169 8.09 16.94 -9.04
CA VAL A 169 7.59 15.88 -9.94
C VAL A 169 6.38 16.35 -10.76
N ALA A 170 5.53 17.22 -10.22
CA ALA A 170 4.36 17.77 -10.91
C ALA A 170 4.71 18.65 -12.13
N ARG A 171 5.98 19.06 -12.25
CA ARG A 171 6.53 19.77 -13.41
C ARG A 171 7.17 18.84 -14.44
N ALA A 172 7.29 17.55 -14.14
CA ALA A 172 7.85 16.58 -15.06
C ALA A 172 6.88 16.34 -16.24
N PRO A 173 7.39 16.17 -17.47
CA PRO A 173 6.54 16.04 -18.66
C PRO A 173 5.54 14.87 -18.60
N ASP A 174 5.90 13.80 -17.89
CA ASP A 174 5.13 12.57 -17.75
C ASP A 174 4.03 12.64 -16.66
N PHE A 175 4.08 13.64 -15.77
CA PHE A 175 3.17 13.73 -14.64
C PHE A 175 1.70 13.89 -15.07
N GLY A 176 1.41 14.85 -15.95
CA GLY A 176 0.03 15.12 -16.42
C GLY A 176 -0.51 14.02 -17.35
N THR A 177 0.37 13.25 -17.99
CA THR A 177 -0.03 12.07 -18.76
C THR A 177 -0.36 10.88 -17.87
N TYR A 178 0.30 10.75 -16.72
CA TYR A 178 0.09 9.63 -15.81
C TYR A 178 -1.09 9.89 -14.84
N TYR A 179 -1.22 11.09 -14.27
CA TYR A 179 -2.26 11.43 -13.28
C TYR A 179 -3.45 12.23 -13.85
N PRO A 180 -4.67 12.07 -13.30
CA PRO A 180 -5.09 10.95 -12.46
C PRO A 180 -5.05 9.64 -13.24
N PHE A 181 -5.03 8.49 -12.57
CA PHE A 181 -5.07 7.20 -13.28
C PHE A 181 -6.41 7.05 -14.01
N TYR A 182 -7.51 7.46 -13.36
CA TYR A 182 -8.83 7.51 -13.98
C TYR A 182 -9.02 8.79 -14.79
N LYS A 183 -8.79 8.72 -16.11
CA LYS A 183 -8.85 9.89 -16.99
C LYS A 183 -10.25 10.51 -17.09
N LEU A 184 -11.31 9.72 -16.90
CA LEU A 184 -12.69 10.24 -16.91
C LEU A 184 -13.12 10.86 -15.58
N ALA A 185 -12.21 10.99 -14.60
CA ALA A 185 -12.46 11.77 -13.38
C ALA A 185 -12.85 13.23 -13.66
N THR A 186 -12.48 13.77 -14.83
CA THR A 186 -12.86 15.13 -15.28
C THR A 186 -14.35 15.28 -15.59
N ARG A 187 -15.07 14.17 -15.83
CA ARG A 187 -16.46 14.18 -16.29
C ARG A 187 -17.41 14.79 -15.25
N SER A 188 -17.20 14.49 -13.96
CA SER A 188 -18.04 14.97 -12.87
C SER A 188 -17.31 14.89 -11.52
N TRP A 189 -17.78 15.65 -10.52
CA TRP A 189 -17.26 15.50 -9.16
C TRP A 189 -17.53 14.11 -8.59
N TYR A 190 -18.65 13.48 -8.96
CA TYR A 190 -18.96 12.11 -8.57
C TYR A 190 -17.92 11.12 -9.07
N ASP A 191 -17.50 11.23 -10.33
CA ASP A 191 -16.46 10.40 -10.93
C ASP A 191 -15.12 10.52 -10.18
N LEU A 192 -14.71 11.74 -9.87
CA LEU A 192 -13.49 11.99 -9.10
C LEU A 192 -13.59 11.44 -7.68
N ILE A 193 -14.68 11.71 -6.96
CA ILE A 193 -14.87 11.24 -5.58
C ILE A 193 -14.89 9.70 -5.53
N LEU A 194 -15.59 9.06 -6.46
CA LEU A 194 -15.67 7.61 -6.53
C LEU A 194 -14.30 6.99 -6.79
N TRP A 195 -13.52 7.58 -7.70
CA TRP A 195 -12.14 7.18 -7.94
C TRP A 195 -11.27 7.33 -6.70
N GLU A 196 -11.29 8.48 -6.03
CA GLU A 196 -10.51 8.72 -4.81
C GLU A 196 -10.90 7.75 -3.69
N CYS A 197 -12.19 7.46 -3.51
CA CYS A 197 -12.66 6.46 -2.54
C CYS A 197 -12.09 5.06 -2.81
N MET A 198 -12.12 4.61 -4.07
CA MET A 198 -11.53 3.33 -4.46
C MET A 198 -10.01 3.33 -4.25
N TYR A 199 -9.36 4.43 -4.59
CA TYR A 199 -7.91 4.56 -4.47
C TYR A 199 -7.47 4.57 -2.99
N PHE A 200 -8.21 5.28 -2.13
CA PHE A 200 -7.98 5.31 -0.69
C PHE A 200 -8.22 3.95 -0.05
N ALA A 201 -9.28 3.23 -0.44
CA ALA A 201 -9.53 1.88 0.05
C ALA A 201 -8.36 0.94 -0.27
N GLN A 202 -7.81 1.03 -1.49
CA GLN A 202 -6.62 0.27 -1.87
C GLN A 202 -5.41 0.66 -1.02
N PHE A 203 -5.16 1.95 -0.78
CA PHE A 203 -4.04 2.38 0.07
C PHE A 203 -4.18 1.91 1.52
N PHE A 204 -5.39 1.91 2.06
CA PHE A 204 -5.63 1.35 3.39
C PHE A 204 -5.28 -0.14 3.44
N ALA A 205 -5.75 -0.90 2.44
CA ALA A 205 -5.45 -2.34 2.34
C ALA A 205 -3.94 -2.61 2.16
N LEU A 206 -3.28 -1.81 1.33
CA LEU A 206 -1.83 -1.88 1.12
C LEU A 206 -1.06 -1.60 2.41
N GLU A 207 -1.44 -0.55 3.15
CA GLU A 207 -0.79 -0.18 4.40
C GLU A 207 -1.01 -1.24 5.48
N LEU A 208 -2.23 -1.78 5.56
CA LEU A 208 -2.55 -2.91 6.43
C LEU A 208 -1.70 -4.14 6.09
N PHE A 209 -1.51 -4.46 4.81
CA PHE A 209 -0.75 -5.63 4.39
C PHE A 209 0.76 -5.47 4.63
N PHE A 210 1.37 -4.40 4.11
CA PHE A 210 2.82 -4.22 4.18
C PHE A 210 3.30 -3.77 5.56
N ARG A 211 2.70 -2.72 6.13
CA ARG A 211 3.18 -2.11 7.38
C ARG A 211 2.49 -2.64 8.62
N GLY A 212 1.27 -3.16 8.46
CA GLY A 212 0.56 -3.83 9.53
C GLY A 212 0.99 -5.28 9.68
N TRP A 213 0.44 -6.13 8.81
CA TRP A 213 0.56 -7.58 8.88
C TRP A 213 1.97 -8.09 8.60
N LEU A 214 2.60 -7.73 7.47
CA LEU A 214 3.90 -8.28 7.10
C LEU A 214 4.99 -7.91 8.12
N LEU A 215 5.07 -6.64 8.51
CA LEU A 215 5.97 -6.22 9.59
C LEU A 215 5.64 -6.92 10.91
N GLY A 216 4.36 -7.04 11.28
CA GLY A 216 3.94 -7.75 12.48
C GLY A 216 4.31 -9.23 12.48
N ALA A 217 4.19 -9.91 11.34
CA ALA A 217 4.53 -11.32 11.17
C ALA A 217 6.03 -11.58 11.21
N LEU A 218 6.84 -10.65 10.67
CA LEU A 218 8.30 -10.77 10.63
C LEU A 218 8.98 -10.27 11.91
N ARG A 219 8.39 -9.30 12.63
CA ARG A 219 8.97 -8.64 13.81
C ARG A 219 9.54 -9.62 14.84
N PRO A 220 8.84 -10.68 15.29
CA PRO A 220 9.35 -11.55 16.35
C PRO A 220 10.63 -12.27 15.97
N ARG A 221 10.84 -12.52 14.66
CA ARG A 221 11.95 -13.33 14.16
C ARG A 221 12.95 -12.59 13.29
N MET A 222 12.72 -11.33 12.95
CA MET A 222 13.63 -10.55 12.11
C MET A 222 13.99 -9.19 12.69
N GLY A 223 13.35 -8.75 13.78
CA GLY A 223 13.62 -7.45 14.38
C GLY A 223 13.51 -6.31 13.36
N SER A 224 14.53 -5.46 13.32
CA SER A 224 14.64 -4.35 12.37
C SER A 224 14.82 -4.79 10.91
N ALA A 225 15.37 -5.98 10.65
CA ALA A 225 15.55 -6.50 9.29
C ALA A 225 14.22 -6.69 8.55
N ALA A 226 13.11 -6.91 9.29
CA ALA A 226 11.76 -6.95 8.74
C ALA A 226 11.41 -5.71 7.90
N ILE A 227 11.90 -4.53 8.31
CA ILE A 227 11.62 -3.26 7.62
C ILE A 227 12.21 -3.28 6.21
N PHE A 228 13.45 -3.75 6.08
CA PHE A 228 14.16 -3.81 4.81
C PHE A 228 13.61 -4.93 3.91
N VAL A 229 13.27 -6.08 4.49
CA VAL A 229 12.62 -7.17 3.78
C VAL A 229 11.25 -6.75 3.23
N MET A 230 10.47 -5.97 3.99
CA MET A 230 9.22 -5.38 3.52
C MET A 230 9.45 -4.31 2.45
N ALA A 231 10.49 -3.49 2.59
CA ALA A 231 10.79 -2.41 1.66
C ALA A 231 11.10 -2.89 0.24
N VAL A 232 11.64 -4.10 0.06
CA VAL A 232 11.93 -4.68 -1.26
C VAL A 232 10.66 -4.90 -2.09
N PRO A 233 9.69 -5.74 -1.70
CA PRO A 233 8.45 -5.90 -2.45
C PRO A 233 7.62 -4.61 -2.48
N TYR A 234 7.69 -3.77 -1.44
CA TYR A 234 7.03 -2.45 -1.46
C TYR A 234 7.62 -1.51 -2.54
N CYS A 235 8.93 -1.55 -2.79
CA CYS A 235 9.55 -0.85 -3.90
C CYS A 235 9.11 -1.44 -5.24
N MET A 236 9.06 -2.78 -5.35
CA MET A 236 8.70 -3.47 -6.60
C MET A 236 7.29 -3.15 -7.08
N ILE A 237 6.32 -2.95 -6.18
CA ILE A 237 4.97 -2.52 -6.58
C ILE A 237 4.90 -1.08 -7.13
N HIS A 238 6.01 -0.33 -7.07
CA HIS A 238 6.14 0.98 -7.73
C HIS A 238 6.83 0.88 -9.09
N PHE A 239 7.31 -0.28 -9.52
CA PHE A 239 7.90 -0.42 -10.85
C PHE A 239 6.89 -0.05 -11.94
N GLY A 240 7.38 0.59 -13.01
CA GLY A 240 6.55 1.21 -14.05
C GLY A 240 6.15 2.65 -13.76
N LYS A 241 6.29 3.14 -12.52
CA LYS A 241 6.09 4.55 -12.16
C LYS A 241 7.34 5.40 -12.46
N PRO A 242 7.22 6.75 -12.49
CA PRO A 242 8.36 7.63 -12.67
C PRO A 242 9.51 7.32 -11.72
N TYR A 243 10.74 7.34 -12.22
CA TYR A 243 11.94 6.87 -11.51
C TYR A 243 12.14 7.52 -10.13
N LEU A 244 11.78 8.80 -9.99
CA LEU A 244 11.86 9.52 -8.70
C LEU A 244 10.82 9.01 -7.69
N GLU A 245 9.65 8.56 -8.12
CA GLU A 245 8.63 7.96 -7.26
C GLU A 245 9.10 6.61 -6.72
N VAL A 246 9.70 5.77 -7.59
CA VAL A 246 10.28 4.47 -7.19
C VAL A 246 11.42 4.67 -6.18
N SER A 247 12.30 5.65 -6.45
CA SER A 247 13.39 6.01 -5.53
C SER A 247 12.85 6.49 -4.18
N GLY A 248 11.80 7.32 -4.20
CA GLY A 248 11.11 7.81 -3.01
C GLY A 248 10.43 6.69 -2.21
N ALA A 249 9.87 5.69 -2.89
CA ALA A 249 9.21 4.54 -2.26
C ALA A 249 10.17 3.72 -1.38
N ILE A 250 11.45 3.61 -1.74
CA ILE A 250 12.47 2.95 -0.89
C ILE A 250 12.61 3.69 0.45
N LEU A 251 12.84 5.01 0.39
CA LEU A 251 13.04 5.84 1.57
C LEU A 251 11.76 5.91 2.43
N ALA A 252 10.61 6.11 1.80
CA ALA A 252 9.31 6.13 2.48
C ALA A 252 8.96 4.75 3.07
N GLY A 253 9.31 3.66 2.38
CA GLY A 253 9.22 2.28 2.86
C GLY A 253 9.94 2.08 4.18
N ILE A 254 11.23 2.44 4.21
CA ILE A 254 12.08 2.29 5.39
C ILE A 254 11.61 3.21 6.52
N ALA A 255 11.36 4.48 6.23
CA ALA A 255 10.99 5.47 7.22
C ALA A 255 9.64 5.17 7.89
N LEU A 256 8.60 4.96 7.09
CA LEU A 256 7.26 4.68 7.59
C LEU A 256 7.16 3.28 8.18
N GLY A 257 7.90 2.30 7.63
CA GLY A 257 8.01 0.97 8.23
C GLY A 257 8.65 1.01 9.62
N SER A 258 9.69 1.82 9.80
CA SER A 258 10.32 2.04 11.12
C SER A 258 9.33 2.66 12.12
N LEU A 259 8.53 3.62 11.66
CA LEU A 259 7.55 4.28 12.49
C LEU A 259 6.38 3.34 12.84
N ALA A 260 5.86 2.59 11.87
CA ALA A 260 4.82 1.58 12.06
C ALA A 260 5.25 0.47 13.03
N MET A 261 6.50 0.00 12.96
CA MET A 261 7.04 -0.98 13.92
C MET A 261 7.08 -0.45 15.36
N LYS A 262 7.38 0.84 15.52
CA LYS A 262 7.43 1.50 16.82
C LYS A 262 6.05 1.76 17.41
N THR A 263 5.11 2.25 16.60
CA THR A 263 3.77 2.67 17.05
C THR A 263 2.73 1.56 16.96
N LYS A 264 3.02 0.49 16.20
CA LYS A 264 2.04 -0.53 15.78
C LYS A 264 0.83 0.11 15.10
N SER A 265 1.09 1.13 14.26
CA SER A 265 0.06 1.97 13.65
C SER A 265 0.35 2.25 12.17
N ILE A 266 -0.62 1.94 11.30
CA ILE A 266 -0.54 2.20 9.84
C ILE A 266 -1.04 3.59 9.46
N TYR A 267 -1.78 4.28 10.34
CA TYR A 267 -2.52 5.49 9.98
C TYR A 267 -1.64 6.62 9.46
N GLN A 268 -0.40 6.73 9.93
CA GLN A 268 0.54 7.75 9.41
C GLN A 268 0.95 7.47 7.97
N GLY A 269 1.20 6.21 7.59
CA GLY A 269 1.50 5.86 6.21
C GLY A 269 0.27 5.99 5.32
N PHE A 270 -0.89 5.54 5.81
CA PHE A 270 -2.18 5.68 5.13
C PHE A 270 -2.55 7.14 4.84
N LEU A 271 -2.50 8.01 5.85
CA LEU A 271 -2.82 9.44 5.66
C LEU A 271 -1.83 10.10 4.70
N LEU A 272 -0.56 9.72 4.75
CA LEU A 272 0.44 10.24 3.82
C LEU A 272 0.10 9.83 2.38
N HIS A 273 -0.22 8.55 2.14
CA HIS A 273 -0.60 8.04 0.82
C HIS A 273 -1.81 8.77 0.26
N ILE A 274 -2.91 8.85 1.00
CA ILE A 274 -4.13 9.49 0.49
C ILE A 274 -3.94 10.99 0.28
N THR A 275 -3.15 11.66 1.13
CA THR A 275 -2.87 13.09 0.99
C THR A 275 -2.07 13.35 -0.29
N ILE A 276 -1.04 12.54 -0.55
CA ILE A 276 -0.23 12.66 -1.76
C ILE A 276 -1.04 12.33 -3.00
N ALA A 277 -1.76 11.20 -2.99
CA ALA A 277 -2.56 10.74 -4.11
C ALA A 277 -3.59 11.78 -4.55
N LEU A 278 -4.40 12.26 -3.59
CA LEU A 278 -5.39 13.30 -3.84
C LEU A 278 -4.75 14.59 -4.34
N SER A 279 -3.63 14.99 -3.73
CA SER A 279 -2.92 16.20 -4.17
C SER A 279 -2.39 16.06 -5.60
N MET A 280 -1.88 14.89 -5.98
CA MET A 280 -1.36 14.65 -7.33
C MET A 280 -2.48 14.70 -8.37
N ASP A 281 -3.63 14.08 -8.09
CA ASP A 281 -4.78 14.07 -8.99
C ASP A 281 -5.36 15.49 -9.13
N LEU A 282 -5.56 16.22 -8.03
CA LEU A 282 -6.03 17.60 -8.06
C LEU A 282 -5.06 18.55 -8.77
N LEU A 283 -3.74 18.43 -8.54
CA LEU A 283 -2.73 19.24 -9.22
C LEU A 283 -2.70 18.94 -10.73
N ALA A 284 -2.76 17.66 -11.12
CA ALA A 284 -2.77 17.25 -12.52
C ALA A 284 -4.03 17.76 -13.26
N LEU A 285 -5.18 17.78 -12.60
CA LEU A 285 -6.42 18.35 -13.15
C LEU A 285 -6.37 19.88 -13.22
N SER A 286 -5.86 20.53 -12.17
CA SER A 286 -5.74 21.98 -12.07
C SER A 286 -4.77 22.56 -13.12
N HIS A 287 -3.58 21.96 -13.29
CA HIS A 287 -2.60 22.39 -14.30
C HIS A 287 -3.13 22.31 -15.74
N ARG A 288 -4.07 21.41 -16.00
CA ARG A 288 -4.72 21.26 -17.31
C ARG A 288 -6.00 22.08 -17.46
N GLY A 289 -6.48 22.72 -16.39
CA GLY A 289 -7.73 23.49 -16.40
C GLY A 289 -8.99 22.63 -16.60
N VAL A 290 -8.93 21.34 -16.24
CA VAL A 290 -10.00 20.34 -16.49
C VAL A 290 -10.64 19.81 -15.21
N LEU A 291 -10.63 20.60 -14.14
CA LEU A 291 -11.38 20.25 -12.93
C LEU A 291 -12.89 20.07 -13.27
N PRO A 292 -13.58 19.11 -12.63
CA PRO A 292 -15.00 18.88 -12.90
C PRO A 292 -15.84 20.14 -12.66
N LYS A 293 -16.78 20.38 -13.59
CA LYS A 293 -17.69 21.54 -13.53
C LYS A 293 -19.10 21.20 -13.06
N ILE A 294 -19.46 19.92 -13.12
CA ILE A 294 -20.78 19.40 -12.75
C ILE A 294 -20.62 18.33 -11.68
N PHE A 295 -21.64 18.14 -10.85
CA PHE A 295 -21.59 17.15 -9.78
C PHE A 295 -21.78 15.72 -10.28
N TRP A 296 -22.81 15.49 -11.10
CA TRP A 296 -23.19 14.18 -11.62
C TRP A 296 -23.06 14.16 -13.15
N PRO A 297 -22.55 13.06 -13.75
CA PRO A 297 -22.27 13.00 -15.18
C PRO A 297 -23.51 12.74 -16.03
#